data_AF-A0A833LQW5-F1
#
_entry.id   AF-A0A833LQW5-F1
#
_cell.length_a   1.000
_cell.length_b   1.000
_cell.length_c   1.000
_cell.angle_alpha   90.00
_cell.angle_beta   90.00
_cell.angle_gamma   90.00
#
_symmetry.space_group_name_H-M   'P 1'
#
loop_
_entity.id
_entity.type
_entity.pdbx_description
1 polymer ?
#
loop_
_entity_poly.entity_id
_entity_poly.type
_entity_poly.pdbx_seq_one_letter_code
_entity_poly.pdbx_strand_id
1 'polypeptide(L)'
;MSTCQRMLIGALLALAGATTATPALACGEVMYRMGGALRYQAFVSRHPAHVMLYSHGASARATAAARSDLQRRLEQSGHTVTITEDEASLRQALAAQPYDIVITHADNLSLVRSVLDQAPHAAALIPIAAGADSAALRQHYPQVLPADASANRFLKGIERTMQARGS
;
A
#
# COMPACT_ATOMS: atom_id res chain seq x y z
N MET A 1 -53.29 -50.30 -42.23
CA MET A 1 -54.14 -50.41 -41.04
C MET A 1 -53.32 -51.05 -39.92
N SER A 2 -53.35 -50.43 -38.74
CA SER A 2 -52.92 -50.93 -37.41
C SER A 2 -51.44 -51.21 -37.12
N THR A 3 -50.90 -50.36 -36.25
CA THR A 3 -49.80 -50.60 -35.30
C THR A 3 -50.13 -51.67 -34.27
N CYS A 4 -49.21 -52.61 -34.04
CA CYS A 4 -48.97 -53.36 -32.79
C CYS A 4 -47.80 -54.31 -33.13
N GLN A 5 -46.64 -54.30 -32.49
CA GLN A 5 -46.39 -54.93 -31.19
C GLN A 5 -44.86 -54.82 -31.02
N ARG A 6 -44.34 -53.94 -30.14
CA ARG A 6 -43.90 -54.29 -28.78
C ARG A 6 -43.18 -55.64 -28.68
N MET A 7 -42.00 -55.58 -28.07
CA MET A 7 -41.29 -56.70 -27.41
C MET A 7 -40.66 -57.68 -28.42
N LEU A 8 -39.39 -58.06 -28.35
CA LEU A 8 -38.49 -58.25 -27.21
C LEU A 8 -37.08 -57.90 -27.68
N ILE A 9 -36.38 -57.02 -26.97
CA ILE A 9 -35.31 -57.45 -26.05
C ILE A 9 -34.32 -58.34 -26.82
N GLY A 10 -33.46 -57.65 -27.59
CA GLY A 10 -32.26 -58.20 -28.19
C GLY A 10 -31.31 -58.66 -27.08
N ALA A 11 -31.56 -59.87 -26.61
CA ALA A 11 -30.59 -60.67 -25.93
C ALA A 11 -29.44 -61.00 -26.91
N LEU A 12 -28.28 -61.27 -26.32
CA LEU A 12 -27.08 -61.92 -26.85
C LEU A 12 -25.89 -61.04 -27.25
N LEU A 13 -24.74 -61.51 -26.75
CA LEU A 13 -23.34 -61.07 -26.89
C LEU A 13 -22.96 -59.88 -25.99
N ALA A 14 -22.59 -60.05 -24.71
CA ALA A 14 -21.87 -61.14 -24.03
C ALA A 14 -20.49 -61.48 -24.64
N LEU A 15 -19.59 -60.50 -24.80
CA LEU A 15 -18.14 -60.74 -24.79
C LEU A 15 -17.32 -59.44 -24.74
N ALA A 16 -16.77 -59.06 -23.58
CA ALA A 16 -15.60 -58.19 -23.37
C ALA A 16 -15.64 -57.65 -21.93
N GLY A 17 -14.60 -57.68 -21.10
CA GLY A 17 -13.22 -58.11 -21.28
C GLY A 17 -12.57 -58.09 -19.89
N ALA A 18 -11.65 -59.02 -19.67
CA ALA A 18 -10.81 -59.03 -18.49
C ALA A 18 -9.95 -57.76 -18.46
N THR A 19 -9.96 -57.02 -17.35
CA THR A 19 -8.86 -56.10 -17.02
C THR A 19 -8.50 -56.27 -15.56
N THR A 20 -7.26 -56.70 -15.36
CA THR A 20 -6.58 -56.93 -14.09
C THR A 20 -6.32 -55.61 -13.38
N ALA A 21 -6.68 -55.52 -12.10
CA ALA A 21 -6.34 -54.39 -11.24
C ALA A 21 -4.83 -54.32 -11.00
N THR A 22 -4.20 -53.22 -11.42
CA THR A 22 -2.84 -52.85 -11.03
C THR A 22 -2.90 -52.01 -9.74
N PRO A 23 -2.01 -52.25 -8.76
CA PRO A 23 -1.97 -51.45 -7.54
C PRO A 23 -1.48 -50.03 -7.87
N ALA A 24 -2.26 -49.04 -7.46
CA ALA A 24 -1.90 -47.63 -7.53
C ALA A 24 -0.64 -47.38 -6.70
N LEU A 25 0.51 -47.32 -7.39
CA LEU A 25 1.76 -46.80 -6.84
C LEU A 25 1.53 -45.34 -6.46
N ALA A 26 1.63 -45.09 -5.16
CA ALA A 26 1.64 -43.76 -4.59
C ALA A 26 2.74 -42.91 -5.25
N CYS A 27 2.35 -41.97 -6.11
CA CYS A 27 3.14 -40.76 -6.37
C CYS A 27 3.02 -39.83 -5.14
N GLY A 28 3.40 -40.35 -3.97
CA GLY A 28 3.54 -39.60 -2.74
C GLY A 28 4.91 -38.94 -2.72
N GLU A 29 5.05 -37.87 -3.48
CA GLU A 29 6.16 -36.92 -3.41
C GLU A 29 5.81 -35.69 -4.26
N VAL A 30 4.89 -34.86 -3.77
CA VAL A 30 4.91 -33.45 -4.20
C VAL A 30 5.83 -32.75 -3.22
N MET A 31 7.13 -32.75 -3.53
CA MET A 31 8.08 -31.83 -2.91
C MET A 31 7.66 -30.41 -3.26
N TYR A 32 6.80 -29.81 -2.44
CA TYR A 32 6.51 -28.38 -2.47
C TYR A 32 7.73 -27.63 -1.90
N ARG A 33 8.86 -27.67 -2.60
CA ARG A 33 9.99 -26.76 -2.38
C ARG A 33 9.82 -25.52 -3.25
N MET A 34 8.71 -24.81 -3.05
CA MET A 34 8.61 -23.37 -3.35
C MET A 34 8.46 -22.61 -2.03
N GLY A 35 9.43 -22.82 -1.13
CA GLY A 35 9.59 -22.07 0.12
C GLY A 35 10.75 -21.08 0.08
N GLY A 36 11.24 -20.74 -1.12
CA GLY A 36 12.36 -19.82 -1.32
C GLY A 36 11.87 -18.57 -2.04
N ALA A 37 11.59 -17.52 -1.27
CA ALA A 37 11.35 -16.15 -1.74
C ALA A 37 10.07 -15.91 -2.55
N LEU A 38 8.90 -16.20 -1.96
CA LEU A 38 7.82 -15.21 -2.08
C LEU A 38 8.32 -13.96 -1.37
N ARG A 39 9.08 -13.13 -2.08
CA ARG A 39 9.35 -11.75 -1.66
C ARG A 39 7.96 -11.17 -1.43
N TYR A 40 7.66 -10.92 -0.16
CA TYR A 40 6.44 -10.28 0.30
C TYR A 40 6.07 -9.23 -0.74
N GLN A 41 4.89 -9.36 -1.37
CA GLN A 41 4.44 -8.38 -2.35
C GLN A 41 4.56 -7.03 -1.66
N ALA A 42 5.54 -6.23 -2.12
CA ALA A 42 5.69 -4.87 -1.66
C ALA A 42 4.31 -4.24 -1.80
N PHE A 43 3.88 -3.53 -0.77
CA PHE A 43 2.59 -2.85 -0.79
C PHE A 43 2.66 -1.82 -1.93
N VAL A 44 2.25 -2.18 -3.15
CA VAL A 44 2.26 -1.25 -4.29
C VAL A 44 1.04 -0.36 -4.11
N SER A 45 1.26 0.94 -3.93
CA SER A 45 0.18 1.91 -3.83
C SER A 45 -0.59 1.94 -5.14
N ARG A 46 -1.92 2.04 -5.02
CA ARG A 46 -2.81 2.21 -6.18
C ARG A 46 -2.79 3.66 -6.68
N HIS A 47 -2.36 4.59 -5.84
CA HIS A 47 -2.25 6.01 -6.12
C HIS A 47 -0.83 6.50 -5.78
N PRO A 48 0.17 6.25 -6.67
CA PRO A 48 1.49 6.85 -6.57
C PRO A 48 1.38 8.36 -6.34
N ALA A 49 2.23 8.89 -5.46
CA ALA A 49 2.15 10.28 -5.01
C ALA A 49 3.54 10.88 -4.84
N HIS A 50 3.65 12.18 -5.10
CA HIS A 50 4.81 12.99 -4.77
C HIS A 50 4.69 13.47 -3.32
N VAL A 51 5.49 12.87 -2.44
CA VAL A 51 5.42 13.07 -0.99
C VAL A 51 6.64 13.85 -0.51
N MET A 52 6.39 14.97 0.17
CA MET A 52 7.41 15.73 0.89
C MET A 52 7.40 15.34 2.36
N LEU A 53 8.55 14.93 2.90
CA LEU A 53 8.76 14.79 4.34
C LEU A 53 9.55 16.00 4.84
N TYR A 54 8.93 16.81 5.69
CA TYR A 54 9.59 17.97 6.31
C TYR A 54 9.74 17.80 7.81
N SER A 55 10.96 17.99 8.31
CA SER A 55 11.27 18.01 9.73
C SER A 55 12.40 19.00 9.98
N HIS A 56 12.30 19.88 10.97
CA HIS A 56 13.35 20.85 11.29
C HIS A 56 13.70 20.83 12.79
N GLY A 57 14.97 21.08 13.11
CA GLY A 57 15.43 21.22 14.49
C GLY A 57 15.47 19.88 15.25
N ALA A 58 14.80 19.83 16.41
CA ALA A 58 14.83 18.65 17.28
C ALA A 58 14.14 17.43 16.66
N SER A 59 13.06 17.63 15.90
CA SER A 59 12.31 16.55 15.24
C SER A 59 13.12 15.87 14.14
N ALA A 60 13.92 16.63 13.37
CA ALA A 60 14.80 16.09 12.33
C ALA A 60 15.89 15.17 12.90
N ARG A 61 16.52 15.59 14.00
CA ARG A 61 17.60 14.81 14.65
C ARG A 61 17.09 13.56 15.33
N ALA A 62 15.97 13.64 16.04
CA ALA A 62 15.41 12.52 16.79
C ALA A 62 14.92 11.37 15.89
N THR A 63 14.60 11.67 14.62
CA THR A 63 13.91 10.72 13.73
C THR A 63 14.71 10.33 12.48
N ALA A 64 15.97 10.75 12.34
CA ALA A 64 16.75 10.57 11.10
C ALA A 64 16.78 9.12 10.57
N ALA A 65 17.10 8.14 11.43
CA ALA A 65 17.14 6.73 11.03
C ALA A 65 15.75 6.19 10.64
N ALA A 66 14.73 6.48 11.47
CA ALA A 66 13.35 6.09 11.20
C ALA A 66 12.81 6.72 9.91
N ARG A 67 13.24 7.94 9.60
CA ARG A 67 12.90 8.67 8.37
C ARG A 67 13.52 8.05 7.13
N SER A 68 14.80 7.64 7.16
CA SER A 68 15.42 6.94 6.03
C SER A 68 14.75 5.61 5.73
N ASP A 69 14.37 4.86 6.78
CA ASP A 69 13.62 3.61 6.61
C ASP A 69 12.18 3.85 6.11
N LEU A 70 11.53 4.93 6.57
CA LEU A 70 10.23 5.34 6.06
C LEU A 70 10.30 5.71 4.58
N GLN A 71 11.25 6.56 4.19
CA GLN A 71 11.49 6.95 2.80
C GLN A 71 11.62 5.72 1.90
N ARG A 72 12.51 4.80 2.27
CA ARG A 72 12.74 3.56 1.50
C ARG A 72 11.46 2.76 1.32
N ARG A 73 10.63 2.66 2.36
CA ARG A 73 9.36 1.91 2.31
C ARG A 73 8.30 2.59 1.46
N LEU A 74 8.23 3.92 1.49
CA LEU A 74 7.35 4.70 0.63
C LEU A 74 7.78 4.59 -0.84
N GLU A 75 9.08 4.66 -1.13
CA GLU A 75 9.61 4.47 -2.48
C GLU A 75 9.35 3.05 -3.00
N GLN A 76 9.56 2.04 -2.15
CA GLN A 76 9.23 0.63 -2.48
C GLN A 76 7.74 0.41 -2.77
N SER A 77 6.87 1.28 -2.28
CA SER A 77 5.44 1.25 -2.57
C SER A 77 5.04 2.02 -3.83
N GLY A 78 5.99 2.69 -4.50
CA GLY A 78 5.76 3.45 -5.72
C GLY A 78 5.57 4.95 -5.52
N HIS A 79 5.75 5.49 -4.31
CA HIS A 79 5.73 6.94 -4.08
C HIS A 79 7.08 7.57 -4.43
N THR A 80 7.06 8.82 -4.89
CA THR A 80 8.27 9.64 -5.02
C THR A 80 8.43 10.45 -3.75
N VAL A 81 9.54 10.29 -3.03
CA VAL A 81 9.75 10.98 -1.75
C VAL A 81 10.84 12.02 -1.86
N THR A 82 10.58 13.21 -1.33
CA THR A 82 11.60 14.24 -1.10
C THR A 82 11.66 14.57 0.38
N ILE A 83 12.87 14.77 0.90
CA ILE A 83 13.07 15.17 2.28
C ILE A 83 13.70 16.55 2.33
N THR A 84 13.15 17.40 3.18
CA THR A 84 13.69 18.73 3.44
C THR A 84 13.82 18.96 4.95
N GLU A 85 14.92 19.58 5.36
CA GLU A 85 15.25 19.76 6.79
C GLU A 85 15.29 21.22 7.24
N ASP A 86 15.21 22.14 6.29
CA ASP A 86 15.22 23.58 6.50
C ASP A 86 14.19 24.25 5.59
N GLU A 87 13.81 25.47 5.98
CA GLU A 87 12.76 26.22 5.29
C GLU A 87 13.13 26.62 3.86
N ALA A 88 14.41 26.92 3.59
CA ALA A 88 14.85 27.30 2.25
C ALA A 88 14.73 26.11 1.28
N SER A 89 15.17 24.92 1.72
CA SER A 89 15.02 23.68 0.97
C SER A 89 13.55 23.31 0.75
N LEU A 90 12.68 23.52 1.74
CA LEU A 90 11.24 23.30 1.61
C LEU A 90 10.63 24.17 0.52
N ARG A 91 10.91 25.48 0.55
CA ARG A 91 10.41 26.44 -0.46
C ARG A 91 10.94 26.12 -1.85
N GLN A 92 12.25 25.84 -1.96
CA GLN A 92 12.87 25.50 -3.23
C GLN A 92 12.24 24.25 -3.85
N ALA A 93 12.02 23.20 -3.05
CA ALA A 93 11.43 21.97 -3.55
C ALA A 93 9.97 22.17 -3.99
N LEU A 94 9.15 22.88 -3.19
CA LEU A 94 7.76 23.19 -3.55
C LEU A 94 7.63 24.09 -4.79
N ALA A 95 8.64 24.91 -5.08
CA ALA A 95 8.70 25.71 -6.30
C ALA A 95 9.18 24.91 -7.52
N ALA A 96 10.00 23.88 -7.31
CA ALA A 96 10.59 23.09 -8.39
C ALA A 96 9.59 22.13 -9.05
N GLN A 97 8.67 21.56 -8.26
CA GLN A 97 7.64 20.66 -8.77
C GLN A 97 6.40 20.63 -7.86
N PRO A 98 5.22 20.25 -8.38
CA PRO A 98 4.05 20.00 -7.55
C PRO A 98 4.29 18.79 -6.62
N TYR A 99 3.77 18.89 -5.41
CA TYR A 99 3.68 17.78 -4.46
C TYR A 99 2.22 17.51 -4.12
N ASP A 100 1.86 16.24 -3.98
CA ASP A 100 0.52 15.83 -3.60
C ASP A 100 0.31 15.96 -2.10
N ILE A 101 1.34 15.60 -1.32
CA ILE A 101 1.27 15.48 0.13
C ILE A 101 2.56 16.04 0.76
N VAL A 102 2.40 16.86 1.80
CA VAL A 102 3.45 17.22 2.75
C VAL A 102 3.15 16.58 4.10
N ILE A 103 4.12 15.87 4.65
CA ILE A 103 4.05 15.25 5.98
C ILE A 103 5.06 15.94 6.88
N THR A 104 4.62 16.39 8.06
CA THR A 104 5.49 17.09 9.01
C THR A 104 5.07 16.91 10.46
N HIS A 105 5.96 17.15 11.40
CA HIS A 105 5.66 17.15 12.83
C HIS A 105 4.78 18.34 13.24
N ALA A 106 3.96 18.14 14.27
CA ALA A 106 3.07 19.16 14.84
C ALA A 106 3.81 20.48 15.15
N ASP A 107 5.02 20.38 15.69
CA ASP A 107 5.87 21.53 16.06
C ASP A 107 6.26 22.42 14.87
N ASN A 108 6.19 21.88 13.66
CA ASN A 108 6.61 22.53 12.42
C ASN A 108 5.41 23.03 11.58
N LEU A 109 4.18 22.78 12.01
CA LEU A 109 2.97 23.01 11.21
C LEU A 109 2.76 24.46 10.80
N SER A 110 3.03 25.42 11.71
CA SER A 110 2.84 26.85 11.45
C SER A 110 3.73 27.32 10.29
N LEU A 111 5.01 26.93 10.33
CA LEU A 111 5.98 27.22 9.26
C LEU A 111 5.57 26.56 7.94
N VAL A 112 5.28 25.26 7.96
CA VAL A 112 4.91 24.53 6.74
C VAL A 112 3.65 25.09 6.11
N ARG A 113 2.63 25.44 6.91
CA ARG A 113 1.40 26.05 6.42
C ARG A 113 1.67 27.40 5.77
N SER A 114 2.45 28.26 6.41
CA SER A 114 2.83 29.56 5.85
C SER A 114 3.54 29.42 4.50
N VAL A 115 4.37 28.38 4.32
CA VAL A 115 5.06 28.12 3.06
C VAL A 115 4.09 27.54 2.01
N LEU A 116 3.20 26.63 2.40
CA LEU A 116 2.20 26.04 1.51
C LEU A 116 1.17 27.05 1.01
N ASP A 117 0.77 28.02 1.84
CA ASP A 117 -0.14 29.10 1.46
C ASP A 117 0.45 30.01 0.36
N GLN A 118 1.77 30.00 0.19
CA GLN A 118 2.51 30.73 -0.85
C GLN A 118 2.92 29.83 -2.03
N ALA A 119 2.70 28.51 -1.94
CA ALA A 119 3.12 27.58 -2.98
C ALA A 119 2.19 27.67 -4.20
N PRO A 120 2.73 27.48 -5.42
CA PRO A 120 1.92 27.54 -6.65
C PRO A 120 0.92 26.37 -6.77
N HIS A 121 1.14 25.29 -6.02
CA HIS A 121 0.33 24.08 -6.06
C HIS A 121 -0.14 23.67 -4.66
N ALA A 122 -1.42 23.32 -4.55
CA ALA A 122 -2.04 22.92 -3.29
C ALA A 122 -1.71 21.45 -2.94
N ALA A 123 -0.74 21.27 -2.05
CA ALA A 123 -0.44 19.99 -1.44
C ALA A 123 -1.33 19.72 -0.21
N ALA A 124 -1.72 18.48 0.03
CA ALA A 124 -2.38 18.09 1.28
C ALA A 124 -1.36 18.04 2.43
N LEU A 125 -1.72 18.58 3.59
CA LEU A 125 -0.87 18.57 4.78
C LEU A 125 -1.31 17.48 5.75
N ILE A 126 -0.40 16.56 6.09
CA ILE A 126 -0.63 15.49 7.08
C ILE A 126 0.30 15.70 8.29
N PRO A 127 -0.23 16.14 9.44
CA PRO A 127 0.56 16.26 10.66
C PRO A 127 0.96 14.92 11.26
N ILE A 128 2.14 14.88 11.88
CA ILE A 128 2.61 13.85 12.79
C ILE A 128 2.52 14.40 14.22
N ALA A 129 1.76 13.73 15.09
CA ALA A 129 1.56 14.18 16.46
C ALA A 129 1.54 13.01 17.45
N ALA A 130 1.85 13.30 18.72
CA ALA A 130 1.74 12.34 19.82
C ALA A 130 0.45 12.59 20.62
N GLY A 131 -0.04 11.54 21.31
CA GLY A 131 -1.04 11.65 22.39
C GLY A 131 -2.21 12.62 22.14
N ALA A 132 -2.39 13.57 23.07
CA ALA A 132 -3.51 14.50 23.11
C ALA A 132 -3.54 15.48 21.92
N ASP A 133 -2.38 15.88 21.40
CA ASP A 133 -2.26 16.81 20.27
C ASP A 133 -2.91 16.24 19.00
N SER A 134 -2.89 14.91 18.85
CA SER A 134 -3.54 14.23 17.75
C SER A 134 -5.06 14.44 17.72
N ALA A 135 -5.72 14.58 18.86
CA ALA A 135 -7.16 14.78 18.92
C ALA A 135 -7.55 16.20 18.47
N ALA A 136 -6.83 17.22 18.94
CA ALA A 136 -7.02 18.60 18.52
C ALA A 136 -6.74 18.77 17.01
N LEU A 137 -5.65 18.20 16.51
CA LEU A 137 -5.29 18.32 15.09
C LEU A 137 -6.31 17.65 14.17
N ARG A 138 -6.99 16.57 14.58
CA ARG A 138 -8.03 15.93 13.75
C ARG A 138 -9.25 16.81 13.49
N GLN A 139 -9.44 17.88 14.26
CA GLN A 139 -10.51 18.86 13.99
C GLN A 139 -10.19 19.74 12.77
N HIS A 140 -8.90 19.87 12.42
CA HIS A 140 -8.43 20.75 11.35
C HIS A 140 -7.83 19.99 10.16
N TYR A 141 -7.36 18.76 10.40
CA TYR A 141 -6.68 17.95 9.40
C TYR A 141 -7.43 16.62 9.19
N PRO A 142 -7.84 16.31 7.94
CA PRO A 142 -8.56 15.07 7.64
C PRO A 142 -7.80 13.80 8.03
N GLN A 143 -6.46 13.85 8.01
CA GLN A 143 -5.58 12.78 8.46
C GLN A 143 -4.52 13.34 9.40
N VAL A 144 -4.25 12.62 10.48
CA VAL A 144 -3.15 12.87 11.42
C VAL A 144 -2.48 11.54 11.72
N LEU A 145 -1.15 11.50 11.58
CA LEU A 145 -0.34 10.32 11.82
C LEU A 145 0.22 10.35 13.24
N PRO A 146 0.14 9.24 13.99
CA PRO A 146 0.83 9.12 15.27
C PRO A 146 2.34 9.25 15.13
N ALA A 147 3.03 9.83 16.11
CA ALA A 147 4.49 9.94 16.13
C ALA A 147 5.21 8.58 16.13
N ASP A 148 4.58 7.56 16.71
CA ASP A 148 5.04 6.17 16.78
C ASP A 148 4.46 5.29 15.65
N ALA A 149 3.87 5.91 14.62
CA ALA A 149 3.22 5.19 13.55
C ALA A 149 4.19 4.29 12.77
N SER A 150 3.76 3.05 12.52
CA SER A 150 4.48 2.17 11.59
C SER A 150 4.42 2.69 10.17
N ALA A 151 5.40 2.35 9.32
CA ALA A 151 5.38 2.72 7.90
C ALA A 151 4.08 2.33 7.17
N ASN A 152 3.45 1.22 7.58
CA ASN A 152 2.17 0.78 7.01
C ASN A 152 1.01 1.75 7.35
N ARG A 153 1.08 2.47 8.48
CA ARG A 153 0.15 3.55 8.82
C ARG A 153 0.39 4.78 7.96
N PHE A 154 1.63 5.12 7.64
CA PHE A 154 1.96 6.19 6.69
C PHE A 154 1.39 5.88 5.30
N LEU A 155 1.63 4.66 4.78
CA LEU A 155 1.09 4.21 3.48
C LEU A 155 -0.44 4.33 3.43
N LYS A 156 -1.13 3.85 4.46
CA LYS A 156 -2.60 3.96 4.55
C LYS A 156 -3.08 5.41 4.65
N GLY A 157 -2.33 6.28 5.33
CA GLY A 157 -2.65 7.70 5.45
C GLY A 157 -2.52 8.43 4.11
N ILE A 158 -1.44 8.15 3.38
CA ILE A 158 -1.20 8.66 2.02
C ILE A 158 -2.31 8.19 1.09
N GLU A 159 -2.56 6.88 1.04
CA GLU A 159 -3.58 6.27 0.18
C GLU A 159 -4.98 6.89 0.40
N ARG A 160 -5.40 7.06 1.65
CA ARG A 160 -6.69 7.72 1.96
C ARG A 160 -6.73 9.19 1.54
N THR A 161 -5.61 9.88 1.68
CA THR A 161 -5.50 11.29 1.29
C THR A 161 -5.61 11.42 -0.22
N MET A 162 -4.95 10.54 -0.99
CA MET A 162 -5.05 10.52 -2.45
C MET A 162 -6.45 10.14 -2.93
N GLN A 163 -7.08 9.14 -2.33
CA GLN A 163 -8.47 8.77 -2.65
C GLN A 163 -9.44 9.93 -2.42
N ALA A 164 -9.29 10.68 -1.32
CA ALA A 164 -10.12 11.85 -1.03
C ALA A 164 -9.91 13.00 -2.03
N ARG A 165 -8.74 13.03 -2.70
CA ARG A 165 -8.42 14.02 -3.75
C ARG A 165 -8.88 13.59 -5.15
N GLY A 166 -9.45 12.40 -5.30
CA GLY A 166 -9.98 11.90 -6.57
C GLY A 166 -8.92 11.40 -7.55
N SER A 167 -7.78 10.94 -7.03
CA SER A 167 -6.77 10.21 -7.82
C SER A 167 -7.16 8.76 -8.03
#